data_AF-A0A7S0XN52-F1
#
_entry.id   AF-A0A7S0XN52-F1
#
_cell.length_a   1.000
_cell.length_b   1.000
_cell.length_c   1.000
_cell.angle_alpha   90.00
_cell.angle_beta   90.00
_cell.angle_gamma   90.00
#
_symmetry.space_group_name_H-M   'P 1'
#
loop_
_entity.id
_entity.type
_entity.pdbx_description
1 polymer ?
#
loop_
_entity_poly.entity_id
_entity_poly.type
_entity_poly.pdbx_seq_one_letter_code
_entity_poly.pdbx_strand_id
1 'polypeptide(L)'
;FRTLESLTLPDGVYGGTGHEFQHISDVSGVMNTLYSFRKQRPCLWLKDWYGELSEDSPDWYDGFDGEDIFDPDRIPFEIRLVAAGSRIGYRWESRDDHPCEAIWLDPEPDLDSSDSDYDEYIEELQEIEGQVDIFRGFHQPPT
;
A
#
# COMPACT_ATOMS: atom_id res chain seq x y z
N PHE A 1 19.83 -18.31 3.94
CA PHE A 1 18.41 -18.70 4.07
C PHE A 1 17.85 -18.92 2.66
N ARG A 2 17.72 -20.18 2.21
CA ARG A 2 17.22 -20.49 0.84
C ARG A 2 15.75 -20.91 0.79
N THR A 3 15.13 -21.13 1.95
CA THR A 3 13.76 -21.65 2.11
C THR A 3 12.87 -20.70 2.92
N LEU A 4 13.29 -19.44 3.06
CA LEU A 4 12.48 -18.46 3.79
C LEU A 4 11.41 -17.93 2.83
N GLU A 5 10.16 -18.24 3.12
CA GLU A 5 9.00 -17.90 2.28
C GLU A 5 8.22 -16.70 2.85
N SER A 6 8.29 -16.48 4.16
CA SER A 6 7.70 -15.32 4.82
C SER A 6 8.67 -14.65 5.77
N LEU A 7 8.57 -13.33 5.85
CA LEU A 7 9.27 -12.50 6.82
C LEU A 7 8.24 -11.58 7.48
N THR A 8 8.16 -11.66 8.80
CA THR A 8 7.49 -10.64 9.63
C THR A 8 8.55 -9.66 10.08
N LEU A 9 8.39 -8.38 9.73
CA LEU A 9 9.27 -7.33 10.23
C LEU A 9 8.72 -6.86 11.57
N PRO A 10 9.40 -7.11 12.69
CA PRO A 10 8.87 -6.82 14.01
C PRO A 10 8.80 -5.31 14.27
N ASP A 11 7.88 -4.94 15.15
CA ASP A 11 7.73 -3.59 15.67
C ASP A 11 9.07 -3.07 16.23
N GLY A 12 9.37 -1.80 15.96
CA GLY A 12 10.61 -1.15 16.39
C GLY A 12 11.80 -1.31 15.42
N VAL A 13 11.64 -2.07 14.33
CA VAL A 13 12.55 -1.96 13.17
C VAL A 13 12.08 -0.82 12.28
N TYR A 14 13.00 0.03 11.82
CA TYR A 14 12.67 1.07 10.86
C TYR A 14 12.10 0.46 9.57
N GLY A 15 10.88 0.86 9.19
CA GLY A 15 10.12 0.25 8.09
C GLY A 15 9.52 -1.12 8.39
N GLY A 16 9.43 -1.52 9.66
CA GLY A 16 8.75 -2.74 10.10
C GLY A 16 7.23 -2.67 9.96
N THR A 17 6.53 -3.73 10.37
CA THR A 17 5.07 -3.70 10.46
C THR A 17 4.65 -2.67 11.51
N GLY A 18 3.57 -1.92 11.24
CA GLY A 18 3.11 -0.84 12.12
C GLY A 18 4.09 0.35 12.17
N HIS A 19 4.89 0.55 11.13
CA HIS A 19 5.80 1.70 11.11
C HIS A 19 5.02 3.01 10.97
N GLU A 20 5.15 3.87 11.98
CA GLU A 20 4.58 5.21 11.98
C GLU A 20 5.43 6.20 11.16
N PHE A 21 4.86 6.73 10.09
CA PHE A 21 5.43 7.78 9.27
C PHE A 21 5.10 9.15 9.85
N GLN A 22 6.11 10.02 9.92
CA GLN A 22 5.91 11.42 10.34
C GLN A 22 5.46 12.31 9.19
N HIS A 23 5.71 11.92 7.94
CA HIS A 23 5.20 12.62 6.77
C HIS A 23 4.75 11.66 5.69
N ILE A 24 3.72 12.04 4.94
CA ILE A 24 3.26 11.33 3.73
C ILE A 24 4.42 11.18 2.73
N SER A 25 5.29 12.18 2.66
CA SER A 25 6.44 12.17 1.74
C SER A 25 7.51 11.12 2.07
N ASP A 26 7.63 10.70 3.33
CA ASP A 26 8.65 9.74 3.78
C ASP A 26 8.36 8.31 3.28
N VAL A 27 7.08 8.03 3.00
CA VAL A 27 6.58 6.70 2.61
C VAL A 27 7.30 6.18 1.38
N SER A 28 7.46 7.02 0.36
CA SER A 28 8.10 6.64 -0.90
C SER A 28 9.50 6.02 -0.70
N GLY A 29 10.29 6.50 0.27
CA GLY A 29 11.62 5.98 0.57
C GLY A 29 11.59 4.56 1.16
N VAL A 30 10.68 4.32 2.11
CA VAL A 30 10.48 3.00 2.71
C VAL A 30 9.91 2.03 1.66
N MET A 31 8.91 2.45 0.89
CA MET A 31 8.29 1.61 -0.15
C MET A 31 9.30 1.20 -1.23
N ASN A 32 10.17 2.11 -1.67
CA ASN A 32 11.24 1.77 -2.61
C ASN A 32 12.24 0.75 -2.04
N THR A 33 12.49 0.80 -0.73
CA THR A 33 13.37 -0.15 -0.04
C THR A 33 12.71 -1.54 0.05
N LEU A 34 11.44 -1.60 0.44
CA LEU A 34 10.67 -2.85 0.51
C LEU A 34 10.49 -3.47 -0.88
N TYR A 35 10.24 -2.63 -1.89
CA TYR A 35 10.20 -3.04 -3.29
C TYR A 35 11.52 -3.67 -3.75
N SER A 36 12.65 -2.98 -3.51
CA SER A 36 13.98 -3.50 -3.85
C SER A 36 14.26 -4.84 -3.19
N PHE A 37 13.85 -4.99 -1.93
CA PHE A 37 13.93 -6.24 -1.19
C PHE A 37 13.10 -7.35 -1.84
N ARG A 38 11.86 -7.06 -2.22
CA ARG A 38 10.95 -8.01 -2.89
C ARG A 38 11.47 -8.41 -4.27
N LYS A 39 12.04 -7.48 -5.06
CA LYS A 39 12.66 -7.82 -6.36
C LYS A 39 13.89 -8.73 -6.19
N GLN A 40 14.67 -8.54 -5.13
CA GLN A 40 15.80 -9.44 -4.82
C GLN A 40 15.36 -10.82 -4.33
N ARG A 41 14.15 -10.91 -3.75
CA ARG A 41 13.61 -12.16 -3.17
C ARG A 41 12.12 -12.32 -3.50
N PRO A 42 11.78 -12.69 -4.75
CA PRO A 42 10.38 -12.74 -5.20
C PRO A 42 9.51 -13.70 -4.40
N CYS A 43 10.08 -14.81 -3.91
CA CYS A 43 9.37 -15.81 -3.11
C CYS A 43 9.21 -15.42 -1.63
N LEU A 44 9.73 -14.26 -1.21
CA LEU A 44 9.68 -13.83 0.18
C LEU A 44 8.58 -12.79 0.36
N TRP A 45 7.48 -13.21 0.99
CA TRP A 45 6.36 -12.33 1.26
C TRP A 45 6.53 -11.60 2.60
N LEU A 46 6.29 -10.29 2.60
CA LEU A 46 6.19 -9.48 3.81
C LEU A 46 4.79 -9.66 4.38
N LYS A 47 4.65 -10.69 5.22
CA LYS A 47 3.36 -11.09 5.74
C LYS A 47 2.82 -10.03 6.70
N ASP A 48 1.58 -9.61 6.47
CA ASP A 48 0.83 -8.68 7.31
C ASP A 48 1.54 -7.33 7.48
N TRP A 49 2.38 -6.94 6.52
CA TRP A 49 3.05 -5.64 6.55
C TRP A 49 2.05 -4.52 6.24
N TYR A 50 2.02 -3.53 7.12
CA TYR A 50 1.39 -2.24 6.91
C TYR A 50 2.27 -1.18 7.58
N GLY A 51 2.13 0.06 7.14
CA GLY A 51 2.58 1.23 7.88
C GLY A 51 1.42 2.19 8.10
N GLU A 52 1.61 3.19 8.92
CA GLU A 52 0.55 4.15 9.24
C GLU A 52 1.12 5.56 9.37
N LEU A 53 0.32 6.58 9.08
CA LEU A 53 0.68 7.95 9.43
C LEU A 53 0.56 8.10 10.95
N SER A 54 1.56 8.67 11.59
CA SER A 54 1.52 8.93 13.03
C SER A 54 0.41 9.93 13.36
N GLU A 55 -0.34 9.72 14.45
CA GLU A 55 -1.35 10.68 14.92
C GLU A 55 -0.74 12.05 15.30
N ASP A 56 0.55 12.06 15.65
CA ASP A 56 1.32 13.27 15.95
C ASP A 56 1.90 13.95 14.68
N SER A 57 1.64 13.38 13.49
CA SER A 57 2.14 13.90 12.22
C SER A 57 1.56 15.29 11.92
N PRO A 58 2.35 16.24 11.38
CA PRO A 58 1.80 17.48 10.85
C PRO A 58 0.93 17.28 9.59
N ASP A 59 1.04 16.13 8.93
CA ASP A 59 0.17 15.73 7.82
C ASP A 59 -1.11 15.03 8.32
N TRP A 60 -1.22 14.75 9.63
CA TRP A 60 -2.43 14.22 10.24
C TRP A 60 -3.50 15.32 10.31
N TYR A 61 -4.73 14.95 9.97
CA TYR A 61 -5.89 15.82 10.10
C TYR A 61 -7.04 15.04 10.72
N ASP A 62 -7.71 15.68 11.67
CA ASP A 62 -8.93 15.14 12.25
C ASP A 62 -10.07 15.33 11.24
N GLY A 63 -10.87 14.30 11.02
CA GLY A 63 -12.01 14.34 10.10
C GLY A 63 -12.95 15.48 10.51
N PHE A 64 -13.11 16.48 9.64
CA PHE A 64 -13.84 17.74 9.82
C PHE A 64 -14.75 17.85 11.06
N ASP A 65 -14.47 18.87 11.87
CA ASP A 65 -15.21 19.32 13.07
C ASP A 65 -16.57 20.00 12.71
N GLY A 66 -17.36 19.39 11.84
CA GLY A 66 -18.67 19.86 11.37
C GLY A 66 -19.75 18.78 11.52
N GLU A 67 -21.03 19.16 11.47
CA GLU A 67 -22.20 18.30 11.78
C GLU A 67 -22.31 16.99 10.97
N ASP A 68 -21.46 16.78 9.96
CA ASP A 68 -21.25 15.51 9.27
C ASP A 68 -19.89 14.93 9.72
N ILE A 69 -19.91 14.07 10.75
CA ILE A 69 -18.72 13.38 11.27
C ILE A 69 -18.11 12.55 10.15
N PHE A 70 -17.01 13.03 9.55
CA PHE A 70 -16.17 12.16 8.75
C PHE A 70 -15.41 11.29 9.74
N ASP A 71 -15.89 10.06 9.92
CA ASP A 71 -15.31 9.08 10.83
C ASP A 71 -13.79 8.97 10.58
N PRO A 72 -12.93 9.22 11.58
CA PRO A 72 -11.48 9.15 11.41
C PRO A 72 -11.02 7.78 10.92
N ASP A 73 -11.78 6.71 11.19
CA ASP A 73 -11.50 5.36 10.69
C ASP A 73 -11.70 5.22 9.16
N ARG A 74 -12.29 6.24 8.53
CA ARG A 74 -12.45 6.36 7.07
C ARG A 74 -11.35 7.16 6.41
N ILE A 75 -10.46 7.81 7.16
CA ILE A 75 -9.34 8.55 6.57
C ILE A 75 -8.22 7.56 6.23
N PRO A 76 -7.64 7.59 5.01
CA PRO A 76 -6.77 6.53 4.56
C PRO A 76 -5.34 6.71 5.04
N PHE A 77 -5.10 6.61 6.35
CA PHE A 77 -3.78 6.81 6.96
C PHE A 77 -2.92 5.55 7.01
N GLU A 78 -3.44 4.38 6.66
CA GLU A 78 -2.65 3.15 6.57
C GLU A 78 -2.06 2.98 5.17
N ILE A 79 -0.91 2.33 5.08
CA ILE A 79 -0.23 2.00 3.81
C ILE A 79 -0.12 0.49 3.72
N ARG A 80 -0.56 -0.07 2.58
CA ARG A 80 -0.42 -1.49 2.28
C ARG A 80 0.25 -1.73 0.94
N LEU A 81 0.99 -2.84 0.88
CA LEU A 81 1.53 -3.38 -0.36
C LEU A 81 0.40 -4.04 -1.18
N VAL A 82 0.39 -3.80 -2.48
CA VAL A 82 -0.52 -4.46 -3.43
C VAL A 82 0.26 -5.07 -4.58
N ALA A 83 -0.31 -6.09 -5.20
CA ALA A 83 0.25 -6.73 -6.38
C ALA A 83 -0.88 -7.09 -7.35
N ALA A 84 -0.60 -6.96 -8.64
CA ALA A 84 -1.43 -7.45 -9.72
C ALA A 84 -0.53 -8.24 -10.68
N GLY A 85 -0.63 -9.57 -10.67
CA GLY A 85 0.32 -10.49 -11.30
C GLY A 85 1.75 -10.20 -10.84
N SER A 86 2.64 -9.96 -11.81
CA SER A 86 4.04 -9.60 -11.54
C SER A 86 4.29 -8.14 -11.13
N ARG A 87 3.27 -7.27 -11.21
CA ARG A 87 3.39 -5.83 -10.93
C ARG A 87 3.18 -5.53 -9.45
N ILE A 88 4.13 -4.83 -8.83
CA ILE A 88 4.08 -4.47 -7.41
C ILE A 88 3.81 -2.98 -7.24
N GLY A 89 2.97 -2.64 -6.25
CA GLY A 89 2.69 -1.28 -5.85
C GLY A 89 2.38 -1.18 -4.36
N TYR A 90 1.88 -0.03 -3.97
CA TYR A 90 1.33 0.22 -2.64
C TYR A 90 0.19 1.21 -2.72
N ARG A 91 -0.66 1.23 -1.71
CA ARG A 91 -1.78 2.17 -1.63
C ARG A 91 -1.97 2.65 -0.20
N TRP A 92 -2.62 3.79 -0.10
CA TRP A 92 -3.17 4.26 1.15
C TRP A 92 -4.57 3.69 1.34
N GLU A 93 -4.95 3.35 2.56
CA GLU A 93 -6.28 2.87 2.88
C GLU A 93 -6.67 3.19 4.32
N SER A 94 -7.98 3.24 4.55
CA SER A 94 -8.54 3.50 5.86
C SER A 94 -8.60 2.21 6.69
N ARG A 95 -8.75 2.35 8.00
CA ARG A 95 -8.98 1.20 8.90
C ARG A 95 -10.24 0.41 8.53
N ASP A 96 -11.22 1.10 7.96
CA ASP A 96 -12.45 0.53 7.38
C ASP A 96 -12.31 0.03 5.93
N ASP A 97 -11.11 -0.26 5.45
CA ASP A 97 -10.86 -0.80 4.09
C ASP A 97 -11.39 0.10 2.95
N HIS A 98 -11.27 1.44 3.10
CA HIS A 98 -11.53 2.37 2.00
C HIS A 98 -10.20 2.82 1.35
N PRO A 99 -9.74 2.16 0.27
CA PRO A 99 -8.46 2.45 -0.34
C PRO A 99 -8.49 3.67 -1.28
N CYS A 100 -7.35 4.35 -1.32
CA CYS A 100 -6.90 5.19 -2.42
C CYS A 100 -6.44 4.35 -3.63
N GLU A 101 -6.26 5.00 -4.76
CA GLU A 101 -5.68 4.38 -5.95
C GLU A 101 -4.22 3.97 -5.72
N ALA A 102 -3.89 2.76 -6.16
CA ALA A 102 -2.54 2.21 -6.01
C ALA A 102 -1.48 3.03 -6.75
N ILE A 103 -0.36 3.24 -6.08
CA ILE A 103 0.89 3.74 -6.64
C ILE A 103 1.72 2.53 -7.07
N TRP A 104 1.82 2.31 -8.38
CA TRP A 104 2.57 1.21 -8.95
C TRP A 104 4.06 1.54 -9.07
N LEU A 105 4.91 0.61 -8.63
CA LEU A 105 6.38 0.73 -8.68
C LEU A 105 6.96 0.03 -9.90
N ASP A 106 6.33 -1.05 -10.35
CA ASP A 106 6.65 -1.72 -11.60
C ASP A 106 5.91 -1.09 -12.79
N PRO A 107 6.51 -1.09 -14.00
CA PRO A 107 5.79 -0.80 -15.22
C PRO A 107 4.67 -1.82 -15.46
N GLU A 108 3.70 -1.45 -16.28
CA GLU A 108 2.67 -2.38 -16.74
C GLU A 108 3.30 -3.52 -17.55
N PRO A 109 2.88 -4.79 -17.33
CA PRO A 109 3.38 -5.93 -18.10
C PRO A 109 3.02 -5.82 -19.60
N ASP A 110 3.89 -6.35 -20.46
CA ASP A 110 3.65 -6.38 -21.89
C ASP A 110 2.57 -7.40 -22.25
N LEU A 111 1.71 -7.08 -23.22
CA LEU A 111 0.67 -7.98 -23.73
C LEU A 111 1.20 -9.34 -24.23
N ASP A 112 2.48 -9.41 -24.62
CA ASP A 112 3.13 -10.61 -25.16
C ASP A 112 3.82 -11.48 -24.09
N SER A 113 3.79 -11.09 -22.80
CA SER A 113 4.34 -11.91 -21.73
C SER A 113 3.40 -13.08 -21.43
N SER A 114 3.70 -14.26 -21.98
CA SER A 114 3.04 -15.57 -21.76
C SER A 114 1.61 -15.47 -21.21
N ASP A 115 0.60 -15.63 -22.08
CA ASP A 115 -0.85 -15.47 -21.87
C ASP A 115 -1.42 -15.68 -20.44
N SER A 116 -0.82 -16.50 -19.57
CA SER A 116 -1.25 -16.66 -18.17
C SER A 116 -0.90 -15.51 -17.21
N ASP A 117 0.25 -14.82 -17.36
CA ASP A 117 0.68 -13.76 -16.41
C ASP A 117 -0.09 -12.45 -16.64
N TYR A 118 -0.43 -12.16 -17.90
CA TYR A 118 -1.19 -10.97 -18.26
C TYR A 118 -2.67 -11.10 -17.87
N ASP A 119 -3.27 -12.28 -18.05
CA ASP A 119 -4.64 -12.53 -17.63
C ASP A 119 -4.79 -12.39 -16.11
N GLU A 120 -3.85 -12.93 -15.32
CA GLU A 120 -3.77 -12.76 -13.86
C GLU A 120 -3.62 -11.28 -13.48
N TYR A 121 -2.72 -10.55 -14.14
CA TYR A 121 -2.57 -9.10 -13.94
C TYR A 121 -3.89 -8.34 -14.13
N ILE A 122 -4.64 -8.62 -15.22
CA ILE A 122 -5.88 -7.91 -15.51
C ILE A 122 -6.97 -8.24 -14.50
N GLU A 123 -7.10 -9.50 -14.10
CA GLU A 123 -8.09 -9.92 -13.09
C GLU A 123 -7.80 -9.26 -11.73
N GLU A 124 -6.56 -9.34 -11.25
CA GLU A 124 -6.17 -8.74 -9.97
C GLU A 124 -6.21 -7.21 -10.00
N LEU A 125 -5.84 -6.58 -11.14
CA LEU A 125 -5.95 -5.12 -11.30
C LEU A 125 -7.41 -4.67 -11.20
N GLN A 126 -8.34 -5.40 -11.84
CA GLN A 126 -9.77 -5.09 -11.76
C GLN A 126 -10.31 -5.24 -10.34
N GLU A 127 -9.84 -6.25 -9.59
CA GLU A 127 -10.20 -6.41 -8.18
C GLU A 127 -9.71 -5.22 -7.35
N ILE A 128 -8.45 -4.82 -7.51
CA ILE A 128 -7.85 -3.70 -6.78
C ILE A 128 -8.55 -2.38 -7.11
N GLU A 129 -8.76 -2.07 -8.39
CA GLU A 129 -9.44 -0.85 -8.83
C GLU A 129 -10.93 -0.85 -8.44
N GLY A 130 -11.56 -2.02 -8.38
CA GLY A 130 -12.94 -2.20 -7.96
C GLY A 130 -13.18 -1.89 -6.47
N GLN A 131 -12.13 -1.98 -5.64
CA GLN A 131 -12.19 -1.62 -4.21
C GLN A 131 -12.12 -0.10 -3.98
N VAL A 132 -11.67 0.68 -4.97
CA VAL A 132 -11.55 2.15 -4.84
C VAL A 132 -12.91 2.82 -5.07
N ASP A 133 -13.54 3.24 -3.98
CA ASP A 133 -14.82 3.95 -3.98
C ASP A 133 -14.64 5.45 -3.64
N ILE A 134 -14.63 5.78 -2.35
CA ILE A 134 -14.70 7.17 -1.83
C ILE A 134 -13.46 7.99 -2.24
N PHE A 135 -12.29 7.35 -2.30
CA PHE A 135 -11.01 8.00 -2.62
C PHE A 135 -10.59 7.81 -4.08
N ARG A 136 -11.55 7.56 -4.98
CA ARG A 136 -11.28 7.54 -6.42
C ARG A 136 -10.67 8.87 -6.88
N GLY A 137 -9.58 8.78 -7.65
CA GLY A 137 -8.78 9.91 -8.10
C GLY A 137 -7.72 10.40 -7.11
N PHE A 138 -7.62 9.78 -5.92
CA PHE A 138 -6.59 10.09 -4.93
C PHE A 138 -5.59 8.94 -4.84
N HIS A 139 -4.29 9.26 -4.92
CA HIS A 139 -3.19 8.32 -4.66
C HIS A 139 -2.59 8.46 -3.26
N GLN A 140 -3.03 9.46 -2.51
CA GLN A 140 -2.54 9.83 -1.18
C GLN A 140 -3.74 10.31 -0.35
N PRO A 141 -3.62 10.35 0.99
CA PRO A 141 -4.67 10.87 1.85
C PRO A 141 -5.05 12.29 1.42
N PRO A 142 -6.35 12.60 1.27
CA PRO A 142 -6.79 13.93 0.82
C PRO A 142 -6.58 14.98 1.92
N THR A 143 -5.55 15.82 1.77
CA THR A 143 -5.26 16.98 2.63
C THR A 143 -6.13 18.20 2.31
#